data_AF-A0AAD9YMH9-F1
#
_entry.id   AF-A0AAD9YMH9-F1
#
_cell.length_a   1.000
_cell.length_b   1.000
_cell.length_c   1.000
_cell.angle_alpha   90.00
_cell.angle_beta   90.00
_cell.angle_gamma   90.00
#
_symmetry.space_group_name_H-M   'P 1'
#
loop_
_entity.id
_entity.type
_entity.pdbx_description
1 polymer ?
#
loop_
_entity_poly.entity_id
_entity_poly.type
_entity_poly.pdbx_seq_one_letter_code
_entity_poly.pdbx_strand_id
1 'polypeptide(L)' 'MCNCFNVNRPEIVAAAHVCKAFGGALCSDKAQNINGCILSHTITDADCARLYSKIENGKDVPDTSFKANCEHDTGSCPN' A
#
# COMPACT_ATOMS: atom_id res chain seq x y z
N MET A 1 -1.05 4.61 9.15
CA MET A 1 -1.70 4.12 7.93
C MET A 1 -0.64 3.56 6.99
N CYS A 2 -0.93 2.45 6.31
CA CYS A 2 -0.04 1.81 5.35
C CYS A 2 -0.60 1.85 3.93
N ASN A 3 0.23 2.12 2.94
CA ASN A 3 -0.09 1.97 1.53
C ASN A 3 1.12 1.41 0.76
N CYS A 4 0.86 0.99 -0.47
CA CYS A 4 1.89 0.73 -1.46
C CYS A 4 1.82 1.81 -2.53
N PHE A 5 2.97 2.33 -2.96
CA PHE A 5 3.08 3.28 -4.06
C PHE A 5 4.14 2.81 -5.06
N ASN A 6 3.98 3.15 -6.33
CA ASN A 6 4.96 2.83 -7.36
C ASN A 6 5.99 3.97 -7.46
N VAL A 7 7.28 3.70 -7.32
CA VAL A 7 8.32 4.74 -7.37
C VAL A 7 8.43 5.43 -8.73
N ASN A 8 8.06 4.74 -9.81
CA ASN A 8 8.07 5.27 -11.17
C ASN A 8 6.77 6.01 -11.52
N ARG A 9 5.72 5.81 -10.71
CA ARG A 9 4.37 6.38 -10.86
C ARG A 9 3.76 6.64 -9.47
N PRO A 10 4.30 7.61 -8.72
CA PRO A 10 3.92 7.85 -7.33
C PRO A 10 2.44 8.26 -7.16
N GLU A 11 1.77 8.66 -8.24
CA GLU A 11 0.33 8.91 -8.28
C GLU A 11 -0.52 7.65 -8.09
N ILE A 12 0.05 6.45 -8.29
CA ILE A 12 -0.62 5.18 -8.07
C ILE A 12 -0.50 4.80 -6.60
N VAL A 13 -1.44 5.29 -5.78
CA VAL A 13 -1.55 4.93 -4.35
C VAL A 13 -2.57 3.82 -4.20
N ALA A 14 -2.13 2.74 -3.57
CA ALA A 14 -2.77 1.44 -3.75
C ALA A 14 -3.23 0.82 -2.41
N ALA A 15 -3.68 1.68 -1.49
CA ALA A 15 -4.08 1.31 -0.13
C ALA A 15 -5.26 0.31 -0.05
N ALA A 16 -6.20 0.35 -0.99
CA ALA A 16 -7.34 -0.57 -1.00
C ALA A 16 -6.93 -2.03 -1.17
N HIS A 17 -5.91 -2.31 -1.99
CA HIS A 17 -5.40 -3.67 -2.19
C HIS A 17 -4.67 -4.17 -0.94
N VAL A 18 -3.91 -3.29 -0.28
CA VAL A 18 -3.26 -3.55 1.01
C VAL A 18 -4.31 -3.98 2.04
N CYS A 19 -5.40 -3.22 2.18
CA CYS A 19 -6.48 -3.58 3.11
C CYS A 19 -7.14 -4.91 2.78
N LYS A 20 -7.41 -5.15 1.48
CA LYS A 20 -8.01 -6.42 1.04
C LYS A 20 -7.11 -7.62 1.37
N ALA A 21 -5.80 -7.46 1.25
CA ALA A 21 -4.85 -8.55 1.48
C ALA A 21 -4.56 -8.81 2.97
N PHE A 22 -4.43 -7.75 3.77
CA PHE A 22 -3.98 -7.85 5.16
C PHE A 22 -5.09 -7.65 6.20
N GLY A 23 -6.34 -7.41 5.76
CA GLY A 23 -7.51 -7.35 6.64
C GLY A 23 -7.66 -6.03 7.41
N GLY A 24 -7.23 -4.91 6.83
CA GLY A 24 -7.29 -3.58 7.45
C GLY A 24 -8.52 -2.75 7.10
N ALA A 25 -8.65 -1.59 7.75
CA ALA A 25 -9.68 -0.60 7.45
C ALA A 25 -9.16 0.42 6.43
N LEU A 26 -9.90 0.63 5.34
CA LEU A 26 -9.56 1.65 4.37
C LEU A 26 -9.85 3.04 4.95
N CYS A 27 -8.88 3.93 4.80
CA CYS A 27 -8.87 5.26 5.37
C CYS A 27 -8.45 6.28 4.31
N SER A 28 -8.95 7.52 4.43
CA SER A 28 -8.62 8.61 3.52
C SER A 28 -8.21 9.83 4.33
N ASP A 29 -6.94 10.21 4.23
CA ASP A 29 -6.46 11.50 4.72
C ASP A 29 -6.72 12.55 3.64
N LYS A 30 -7.76 13.36 3.85
CA LYS A 30 -8.13 14.43 2.91
C LYS A 30 -7.15 15.60 2.91
N ALA A 31 -6.44 15.86 4.02
CA ALA A 31 -5.50 16.97 4.12
C ALA A 31 -4.27 16.71 3.23
N GLN A 32 -3.84 15.45 3.16
CA GLN A 32 -2.72 15.04 2.32
C GLN A 32 -3.16 14.45 0.98
N ASN A 33 -4.47 14.25 0.78
CA ASN A 33 -5.06 13.54 -0.36
C ASN A 33 -4.46 12.13 -0.54
N ILE A 34 -4.25 11.43 0.57
CA ILE A 34 -3.65 10.10 0.63
C ILE A 34 -4.69 9.10 1.10
N ASN A 35 -4.85 8.00 0.36
CA ASN A 35 -5.57 6.83 0.87
C ASN A 35 -4.59 5.90 1.58
N GLY A 36 -4.99 5.39 2.73
CA GLY A 36 -4.18 4.55 3.58
C GLY A 36 -4.98 3.38 4.14
N CYS A 37 -4.29 2.30 4.48
CA CYS A 37 -4.88 1.17 5.17
C CYS A 37 -4.47 1.19 6.63
N ILE A 38 -5.43 1.24 7.55
CA ILE A 38 -5.15 1.05 8.98
C ILE A 38 -4.98 -0.44 9.22
N LEU A 39 -3.74 -0.81 9.56
CA LEU A 39 -3.34 -2.17 9.89
C LEU A 39 -2.78 -2.20 11.30
N SER A 40 -2.92 -3.35 11.97
CA SER A 40 -2.32 -3.61 13.28
C SER A 40 -0.80 -3.83 13.22
N HIS A 41 -0.24 -3.90 12.01
CA HIS A 41 1.16 -4.15 11.73
C HIS A 41 1.62 -3.33 10.52
N THR A 42 2.92 -3.08 10.44
CA THR A 42 3.55 -2.48 9.26
C THR A 42 3.69 -3.51 8.15
N ILE A 43 3.52 -3.07 6.90
CA ILE A 43 3.88 -3.88 5.72
C ILE A 43 5.28 -3.50 5.24
N THR A 44 5.91 -4.41 4.48
CA THR A 44 7.26 -4.22 3.94
C THR A 44 7.24 -3.97 2.43
N ASP A 45 8.36 -3.51 1.87
CA ASP A 45 8.54 -3.43 0.41
C ASP A 45 8.29 -4.77 -0.28
N ALA A 46 8.67 -5.88 0.35
CA ALA A 46 8.45 -7.22 -0.18
C ALA A 46 6.96 -7.58 -0.24
N ASP A 47 6.17 -7.13 0.73
CA ASP A 47 4.71 -7.29 0.72
C ASP A 47 4.09 -6.52 -0.44
N CYS A 48 4.52 -5.27 -0.65
CA CYS A 48 4.06 -4.45 -1.77
C CYS A 48 4.45 -5.05 -3.12
N ALA A 49 5.69 -5.50 -3.28
CA ALA A 49 6.14 -6.14 -4.52
C ALA A 49 5.37 -7.43 -4.83
N ARG A 50 4.98 -8.20 -3.80
CA ARG A 50 4.15 -9.39 -3.98
C ARG A 50 2.70 -9.07 -4.31
N LEU A 51 2.13 -8.02 -3.72
CA LEU A 51 0.76 -7.57 -4.02
C LEU A 51 0.61 -7.01 -5.43
N TYR A 52 1.65 -6.35 -5.91
CA TYR A 52 1.70 -5.77 -7.24
C TYR A 52 2.72 -6.54 -8.06
N SER A 53 2.37 -7.74 -8.48
CA SER A 53 3.20 -8.49 -9.40
C SER A 53 3.17 -7.90 -10.81
N LYS A 54 4.19 -8.23 -11.59
CA LYS A 54 4.26 -7.96 -13.03
C LYS A 54 4.50 -9.27 -13.78
N ILE A 55 4.13 -9.30 -15.05
CA ILE A 55 4.45 -10.42 -15.93
C ILE A 55 5.82 -10.16 -16.56
N GLU A 56 6.78 -11.04 -16.26
CA GLU A 56 8.11 -11.04 -16.86
C GLU A 56 8.38 -12.42 -17.46
N ASN A 57 8.68 -12.47 -18.76
CA ASN A 57 8.86 -13.73 -19.50
C ASN A 57 7.69 -14.73 -19.34
N GLY A 58 6.45 -14.22 -19.32
CA GLY A 58 5.23 -15.03 -19.18
C GLY A 58 4.98 -15.57 -17.77
N LYS A 59 5.78 -15.16 -16.77
CA LYS A 59 5.61 -15.55 -15.36
C LYS A 59 5.23 -14.35 -14.51
N ASP A 60 4.36 -14.59 -13.54
CA ASP A 60 4.05 -13.64 -12.48
C ASP A 60 5.26 -13.55 -11.53
N VAL A 61 5.84 -12.35 -11.43
CA VAL A 61 6.99 -12.06 -10.56
C VAL A 61 6.71 -10.79 -9.74
N PRO A 62 7.24 -10.67 -8.52
CA PRO A 62 7.07 -9.47 -7.72
C PRO A 62 7.58 -8.20 -8.43
N ASP A 63 6.80 -7.10 -8.43
CA ASP A 63 7.27 -5.81 -8.94
C ASP A 63 7.93 -4.99 -7.82
N THR A 64 9.26 -5.00 -7.81
CA THR A 64 10.07 -4.27 -6.83
C THR A 64 10.00 -2.73 -6.98
N SER A 65 9.28 -2.23 -7.99
CA SER A 65 8.95 -0.81 -8.14
C SER A 65 7.92 -0.33 -7.10
N PHE A 66 7.18 -1.25 -6.47
CA PHE A 66 6.24 -0.91 -5.41
C PHE A 66 6.93 -0.90 -4.04
N LYS A 67 6.73 0.20 -3.31
CA LYS A 67 7.32 0.45 -1.99
C LYS A 67 6.25 0.60 -0.94
N ALA A 68 6.56 0.13 0.27
CA ALA A 68 5.70 0.34 1.41
C ALA A 68 5.87 1.76 1.94
N ASN A 69 4.76 2.45 2.17
CA ASN A 69 4.73 3.67 2.96
C ASN A 69 3.77 3.45 4.12
N CYS A 70 4.33 3.30 5.32
CA CYS A 70 3.58 3.13 6.55
C CYS A 70 3.93 4.25 7.51
N GLU A 71 2.94 5.07 7.84
CA GLU A 71 3.01 5.97 8.97
C GLU A 71 2.42 5.28 10.20
N HIS A 72 3.05 5.47 11.36
CA HIS A 72 2.51 4.98 12.62
C HIS A 72 1.26 5.80 12.95
N ASP A 73 0.09 5.20 12.76
CA ASP A 73 -1.20 5.83 13.07
C ASP A 73 -1.90 4.96 14.10
N THR A 74 -2.01 5.49 15.31
CA THR A 74 -2.72 4.88 16.45
C THR A 74 -4.09 5.52 16.68
N GLY A 75 -4.52 6.40 15.78
CA GLY A 75 -5.77 7.16 15.89
C GLY A 75 -6.95 6.52 15.16
N SER A 76 -8.11 7.17 15.26
CA SER A 76 -9.20 6.96 14.32
C SER A 76 -8.84 7.58 12.98
N CYS A 77 -9.43 7.08 11.89
CA CYS A 77 -9.22 7.64 10.55
C CYS A 77 -9.28 9.17 10.54
N PRO A 78 -8.22 9.87 10.10
CA PRO A 78 -8.31 11.31 9.89
C PRO A 78 -9.44 11.60 8.89
N ASN A 79 -10.22 12.65 9.15
CA ASN A 79 -11.46 12.96 8.46
C ASN A 79 -11.31 14.15 7.51
#